data_AF-A0A3A8PKI5-F1
#
_entry.id   AF-A0A3A8PKI5-F1
#
_cell.length_a   1.000
_cell.length_b   1.000
_cell.length_c   1.000
_cell.angle_alpha   90.00
_cell.angle_beta   90.00
_cell.angle_gamma   90.00
#
_symmetry.space_group_name_H-M   'P 1'
#
loop_
_entity.id
_entity.type
_entity.pdbx_description
1 polymer ?
#
loop_
_entity_poly.entity_id
_entity_poly.type
_entity_poly.pdbx_seq_one_letter_code
_entity_poly.pdbx_strand_id
1 'polypeptide(L)'
;MHTNHFARKLFLAAPLCLFAVGCGGDPMMDEAMAGEAAAGEAVTETAAPAVPEDASLGTSEQAIGLGGTYWWGTAANGLTSTAIGTATNRTCFLSGIQGNLKGTSWAGAGVFQYAGNWEIFVNHSNSKALSTGVQCINTATNRTPEMSWYDGQAAKLLGAVTADRRCFLTQVEAAGGFTANADYARVWNDGYNWYLGGNLGASGGARAICVDVPSDAGGWLWIAGNPGTFTHNMAYNPGGVACMLSGIGGNFSTSNYSDGVSIDYNSGTRYWEMTVSNSKRGWGNCVK
;
A
#
# COMPACT_ATOMS: atom_id res chain seq x y z
N MET A 1 -47.80 -24.35 0.19
CA MET A 1 -47.21 -24.81 1.46
C MET A 1 -46.14 -25.84 1.15
N HIS A 2 -44.87 -25.45 1.21
CA HIS A 2 -43.73 -26.35 1.02
C HIS A 2 -42.79 -26.14 2.21
N THR A 3 -42.66 -27.18 3.03
CA THR A 3 -41.84 -27.22 4.23
C THR A 3 -40.43 -27.66 3.87
N ASN A 4 -39.45 -26.81 4.17
CA ASN A 4 -38.03 -27.08 3.99
C ASN A 4 -37.49 -28.00 5.11
N HIS A 5 -36.70 -28.99 4.71
CA HIS A 5 -35.95 -29.88 5.59
C HIS A 5 -34.80 -29.15 6.29
N PHE A 6 -34.77 -29.23 7.62
CA PHE A 6 -33.62 -28.94 8.46
C PHE A 6 -32.68 -30.16 8.51
N ALA A 7 -31.41 -29.98 8.16
CA ALA A 7 -30.35 -30.94 8.47
C ALA A 7 -29.16 -30.20 9.09
N ARG A 8 -29.11 -30.20 10.42
CA ARG A 8 -28.05 -29.65 11.26
C ARG A 8 -27.00 -30.76 11.46
N LYS A 9 -25.81 -30.64 10.86
CA LYS A 9 -24.72 -31.60 11.07
C LYS A 9 -23.89 -31.22 12.30
N LEU A 10 -23.71 -32.25 13.13
CA LEU A 10 -23.06 -32.27 14.44
C LEU A 10 -21.53 -32.33 14.29
N PHE A 11 -20.86 -31.79 15.31
CA PHE A 11 -19.41 -31.84 15.55
C PHE A 11 -18.83 -33.26 15.58
N LEU A 12 -17.57 -33.40 15.12
CA LEU A 12 -16.65 -34.44 15.56
C LEU A 12 -15.23 -33.85 15.65
N ALA A 13 -14.58 -34.14 16.78
CA ALA A 13 -13.32 -33.59 17.23
C ALA A 13 -12.14 -34.55 16.99
N ALA A 14 -10.95 -34.03 17.32
CA ALA A 14 -9.65 -34.69 17.63
C ALA A 14 -8.63 -34.82 16.47
N PRO A 15 -7.31 -35.02 16.75
CA PRO A 15 -6.57 -34.97 18.03
C PRO A 15 -5.30 -34.07 18.02
N LEU A 16 -4.81 -33.75 19.23
CA LEU A 16 -3.45 -33.27 19.52
C LEU A 16 -2.42 -34.39 19.29
N CYS A 17 -1.27 -34.04 18.70
CA CYS A 17 -0.03 -34.81 18.84
C CYS A 17 1.07 -33.90 19.43
N LEU A 18 1.49 -34.23 20.65
CA LEU A 18 2.72 -33.79 21.30
C LEU A 18 3.88 -34.64 20.81
N PHE A 19 5.01 -34.01 20.47
CA PHE A 19 6.32 -34.66 20.46
C PHE A 19 7.27 -33.88 21.35
N ALA A 20 7.84 -34.58 22.33
CA ALA A 20 8.93 -34.16 23.19
C ALA A 20 10.11 -35.11 22.96
N VAL A 21 11.29 -34.56 22.66
CA VAL A 21 12.64 -35.17 22.74
C VAL A 21 13.61 -33.97 22.75
N GLY A 22 14.68 -33.84 23.53
CA GLY A 22 15.33 -34.68 24.53
C GLY A 22 16.58 -33.93 25.04
N CYS A 23 17.06 -34.33 26.21
CA CYS A 23 18.12 -33.71 27.02
C CYS A 23 19.55 -33.85 26.47
N GLY A 24 20.43 -32.98 26.99
CA GLY A 24 21.87 -33.22 27.19
C GLY A 24 22.71 -32.06 26.65
N GLY A 25 23.61 -31.41 27.37
CA GLY A 25 24.09 -31.53 28.75
C GLY A 25 25.31 -30.59 28.85
N ASP A 26 25.35 -29.74 29.87
CA ASP A 26 26.58 -29.04 30.34
C ASP A 26 27.34 -30.00 31.27
N PRO A 27 28.69 -29.95 31.41
CA PRO A 27 29.30 -28.91 32.26
C PRO A 27 30.81 -28.56 32.03
N MET A 28 31.28 -27.64 32.89
CA MET A 28 32.66 -27.39 33.40
C MET A 28 33.44 -26.26 32.69
N MET A 29 33.68 -25.09 33.29
CA MET A 29 34.55 -24.75 34.46
C MET A 29 36.05 -24.95 34.19
N ASP A 30 36.78 -23.84 34.02
CA ASP A 30 38.17 -23.58 34.47
C ASP A 30 38.42 -22.06 34.27
N GLU A 31 38.33 -21.23 35.31
CA GLU A 31 39.39 -20.84 36.25
C GLU A 31 40.68 -20.27 35.63
N ALA A 32 40.79 -18.94 35.80
CA ALA A 32 41.95 -18.15 36.23
C ALA A 32 43.38 -18.65 35.92
N MET A 33 44.17 -17.78 35.29
CA MET A 33 45.50 -17.43 35.82
C MET A 33 45.86 -15.96 35.54
N ALA A 34 46.22 -15.30 36.64
CA ALA A 34 46.88 -14.01 36.66
C ALA A 34 48.37 -14.16 36.29
N GLY A 35 48.94 -13.12 35.68
CA GLY A 35 50.38 -13.00 35.44
C GLY A 35 50.74 -11.54 35.20
N GLU A 36 51.36 -10.93 36.21
CA GLU A 36 51.77 -9.52 36.27
C GLU A 36 53.20 -9.33 35.75
N ALA A 37 53.38 -8.28 34.95
CA ALA A 37 54.56 -7.45 34.66
C ALA A 37 55.97 -8.04 34.37
N ALA A 38 56.58 -7.58 33.26
CA ALA A 38 57.81 -6.77 33.28
C ALA A 38 58.09 -6.10 31.91
N ALA A 39 58.70 -4.91 31.98
CA ALA A 39 59.08 -4.03 30.88
C ALA A 39 60.31 -4.50 30.09
N GLY A 40 60.51 -3.98 28.87
CA GLY A 40 61.84 -3.88 28.25
C GLY A 40 61.93 -4.05 26.74
N GLU A 41 61.83 -2.93 26.03
CA GLU A 41 62.60 -2.50 24.84
C GLU A 41 62.71 -3.31 23.52
N ALA A 42 62.36 -2.57 22.46
CA ALA A 42 63.05 -2.40 21.17
C ALA A 42 63.00 -3.54 20.12
N VAL A 43 62.04 -3.42 19.19
CA VAL A 43 62.15 -4.03 17.86
C VAL A 43 61.64 -3.06 16.78
N THR A 44 62.62 -2.49 16.07
CA THR A 44 62.64 -2.04 14.66
C THR A 44 61.32 -1.87 13.91
N GLU A 45 61.00 -0.61 13.64
CA GLU A 45 60.06 -0.14 12.61
C GLU A 45 60.58 -0.52 11.21
N THR A 46 59.98 -1.56 10.63
CA THR A 46 60.09 -1.83 9.18
C THR A 46 58.68 -1.80 8.62
N ALA A 47 58.37 -0.74 7.88
CA ALA A 47 57.06 -0.48 7.32
C ALA A 47 56.58 -1.64 6.43
N ALA A 48 55.55 -2.35 6.90
CA ALA A 48 54.76 -3.26 6.07
C ALA A 48 53.84 -2.43 5.14
N PRO A 49 53.62 -2.88 3.89
CA PRO A 49 52.75 -2.17 2.95
C PRO A 49 51.31 -2.15 3.49
N ALA A 50 50.71 -0.96 3.45
CA ALA A 50 49.31 -0.74 3.83
C ALA A 50 48.38 -1.69 3.05
N VAL A 51 47.65 -2.51 3.80
CA VAL A 51 46.48 -3.24 3.30
C VAL A 51 45.46 -2.18 2.86
N PRO A 52 44.90 -2.23 1.64
CA PRO A 52 43.87 -1.29 1.25
C PRO A 52 42.68 -1.49 2.18
N GLU A 53 42.25 -0.41 2.82
CA GLU A 53 41.00 -0.36 3.56
C GLU A 53 39.90 -0.86 2.63
N ASP A 54 39.19 -1.90 3.06
CA ASP A 54 37.96 -2.35 2.45
C ASP A 54 37.07 -1.12 2.28
N ALA A 55 36.93 -0.69 1.03
CA ALA A 55 35.88 0.22 0.63
C ALA A 55 34.57 -0.51 0.88
N SER A 56 34.05 -0.36 2.10
CA SER A 56 32.65 -0.56 2.42
C SER A 56 31.88 0.32 1.44
N LEU A 57 31.45 -0.29 0.34
CA LEU A 57 30.47 0.26 -0.58
C LEU A 57 29.19 0.38 0.25
N GLY A 58 29.05 1.51 0.93
CA GLY A 58 27.83 1.87 1.64
C GLY A 58 26.68 1.72 0.66
N THR A 59 25.80 0.75 0.90
CA THR A 59 24.56 0.59 0.18
C THR A 59 23.82 1.91 0.33
N SER A 60 23.79 2.72 -0.73
CA SER A 60 22.99 3.93 -0.76
C SER A 60 21.53 3.49 -0.67
N GLU A 61 20.91 3.67 0.50
CA GLU A 61 19.45 3.58 0.63
C GLU A 61 18.85 4.51 -0.44
N GLN A 62 18.20 3.93 -1.46
CA GLN A 62 17.53 4.71 -2.49
C GLN A 62 16.34 5.41 -1.84
N ALA A 63 16.52 6.68 -1.47
CA ALA A 63 15.41 7.51 -1.04
C ALA A 63 14.34 7.51 -2.14
N ILE A 64 13.08 7.26 -1.77
CA ILE A 64 11.97 7.42 -2.71
C ILE A 64 11.91 8.88 -3.16
N GLY A 65 12.39 9.14 -4.38
CA GLY A 65 12.20 10.43 -5.02
C GLY A 65 10.70 10.62 -5.32
N LEU A 66 10.14 11.71 -4.82
CA LEU A 66 8.75 12.07 -5.04
C LEU A 66 8.65 12.91 -6.32
N GLY A 67 8.00 12.39 -7.35
CA GLY A 67 7.28 13.26 -8.29
C GLY A 67 6.04 13.74 -7.54
N GLY A 68 5.73 15.04 -7.51
CA GLY A 68 4.58 15.56 -6.76
C GLY A 68 3.26 14.84 -7.06
N THR A 69 2.25 15.01 -6.21
CA THR A 69 0.93 14.41 -6.41
C THR A 69 0.25 15.02 -7.63
N TYR A 70 -0.20 14.15 -8.56
CA TYR A 70 -0.94 14.54 -9.74
C TYR A 70 -2.43 14.46 -9.44
N TRP A 71 -3.18 15.52 -9.73
CA TRP A 71 -4.63 15.52 -9.64
C TRP A 71 -5.24 15.71 -11.02
N TRP A 72 -6.23 14.87 -11.34
CA TRP A 72 -6.99 14.96 -12.58
C TRP A 72 -8.46 14.77 -12.29
N GLY A 73 -9.32 15.58 -12.90
CA GLY A 73 -10.76 15.53 -12.67
C GLY A 73 -11.55 16.14 -13.80
N THR A 74 -12.73 15.59 -14.05
CA THR A 74 -13.64 16.10 -15.07
C THR A 74 -15.09 15.79 -14.72
N ALA A 75 -16.00 16.62 -15.20
CA ALA A 75 -17.43 16.36 -15.22
C ALA A 75 -17.93 16.03 -16.64
N ALA A 76 -17.05 16.07 -17.64
CA ALA A 76 -17.36 15.65 -19.00
C ALA A 76 -17.43 14.12 -19.08
N ASN A 77 -18.36 13.61 -19.88
CA ASN A 77 -18.51 12.18 -20.12
C ASN A 77 -17.39 11.64 -21.03
N GLY A 78 -17.14 10.33 -20.91
CA GLY A 78 -16.13 9.60 -21.64
C GLY A 78 -14.80 9.51 -20.90
N LEU A 79 -13.85 8.80 -21.51
CA LEU A 79 -12.49 8.68 -21.01
C LEU A 79 -11.73 9.98 -21.27
N THR A 80 -11.14 10.54 -20.23
CA THR A 80 -10.12 11.58 -20.32
C THR A 80 -8.86 11.08 -19.64
N SER A 81 -7.70 11.24 -20.28
CA SER A 81 -6.42 10.89 -19.68
C SER A 81 -5.32 11.87 -20.10
N THR A 82 -4.23 11.86 -19.33
CA THR A 82 -3.00 12.55 -19.70
C THR A 82 -1.79 11.79 -19.14
N ALA A 83 -0.68 11.83 -19.88
CA ALA A 83 0.59 11.29 -19.41
C ALA A 83 1.11 12.10 -18.21
N ILE A 84 1.57 11.39 -17.17
CA ILE A 84 2.18 11.97 -15.96
C ILE A 84 3.66 11.57 -15.79
N GLY A 85 4.24 10.95 -16.84
CA GLY A 85 5.66 10.62 -16.93
C GLY A 85 5.91 9.16 -17.30
N THR A 86 7.19 8.83 -17.47
CA THR A 86 7.64 7.49 -17.88
C THR A 86 7.31 6.41 -16.84
N ALA A 87 7.03 5.19 -17.32
CA ALA A 87 6.88 4.00 -16.48
C ALA A 87 8.21 3.31 -16.13
N THR A 88 9.32 3.78 -16.69
CA THR A 88 10.68 3.31 -16.40
C THR A 88 11.10 3.72 -14.99
N ASN A 89 11.55 2.76 -14.18
CA ASN A 89 12.04 2.97 -12.81
C ASN A 89 11.07 3.71 -11.87
N ARG A 90 9.78 3.71 -12.20
CA ARG A 90 8.74 4.43 -11.47
C ARG A 90 7.44 3.65 -11.48
N THR A 91 6.74 3.66 -10.36
CA THR A 91 5.40 3.07 -10.24
C THR A 91 4.46 4.08 -9.61
N CYS A 92 3.28 4.22 -10.20
CA CYS A 92 2.26 5.17 -9.79
C CYS A 92 1.07 4.44 -9.18
N PHE A 93 0.52 5.03 -8.13
CA PHE A 93 -0.59 4.49 -7.36
C PHE A 93 -1.59 5.60 -7.02
N LEU A 94 -2.80 5.20 -6.66
CA LEU A 94 -3.80 6.13 -6.15
C LEU A 94 -3.31 6.80 -4.88
N SER A 95 -3.49 8.11 -4.80
CA SER A 95 -3.44 8.89 -3.56
C SER A 95 -4.80 9.48 -3.22
N GLY A 96 -5.75 9.57 -4.16
CA GLY A 96 -7.08 10.07 -3.86
C GLY A 96 -8.14 9.70 -4.88
N ILE A 97 -9.40 9.72 -4.45
CA ILE A 97 -10.59 9.67 -5.28
C ILE A 97 -11.63 10.59 -4.65
N GLN A 98 -12.18 11.52 -5.42
CA GLN A 98 -13.22 12.42 -4.97
C GLN A 98 -14.35 12.50 -5.99
N GLY A 99 -15.55 12.76 -5.51
CA GLY A 99 -16.74 12.94 -6.33
C GLY A 99 -17.55 11.67 -6.54
N ASN A 100 -18.09 11.54 -7.75
CA ASN A 100 -19.15 10.59 -8.05
C ASN A 100 -18.65 9.42 -8.91
N LEU A 101 -18.52 8.25 -8.28
CA LEU A 101 -18.24 6.97 -8.95
C LEU A 101 -19.53 6.27 -9.43
N LYS A 102 -20.72 6.80 -9.12
CA LYS A 102 -22.00 6.22 -9.55
C LYS A 102 -22.29 6.58 -11.02
N GLY A 103 -21.75 5.82 -11.95
CA GLY A 103 -22.07 5.92 -13.38
C GLY A 103 -23.42 5.28 -13.76
N THR A 104 -23.99 5.68 -14.92
CA THR A 104 -25.06 4.92 -15.61
C THR A 104 -24.50 3.70 -16.34
N SER A 105 -23.21 3.76 -16.70
CA SER A 105 -22.33 2.65 -17.07
C SER A 105 -21.18 2.54 -16.06
N TRP A 106 -20.15 1.74 -16.36
CA TRP A 106 -18.90 1.78 -15.61
C TRP A 106 -18.34 3.21 -15.55
N ALA A 107 -18.10 3.69 -14.33
CA ALA A 107 -17.28 4.84 -14.05
C ALA A 107 -16.00 4.36 -13.35
N GLY A 108 -14.89 5.05 -13.57
CA GLY A 108 -13.62 4.69 -12.98
C GLY A 108 -12.62 5.83 -13.03
N ALA A 109 -11.68 5.79 -12.10
CA ALA A 109 -10.59 6.75 -12.05
C ALA A 109 -9.35 6.09 -11.47
N GLY A 110 -8.18 6.54 -11.93
CA GLY A 110 -6.92 5.99 -11.48
C GLY A 110 -5.76 6.27 -12.41
N VAL A 111 -4.84 5.32 -12.47
CA VAL A 111 -3.64 5.37 -13.29
C VAL A 111 -3.43 4.04 -14.01
N PHE A 112 -2.96 4.07 -15.26
CA PHE A 112 -2.58 2.88 -16.02
C PHE A 112 -1.32 3.13 -16.86
N GLN A 113 -0.72 2.06 -17.38
CA GLN A 113 0.42 2.17 -18.30
C GLN A 113 -0.04 2.17 -19.75
N TYR A 114 0.46 3.11 -20.54
CA TYR A 114 0.25 3.17 -21.98
C TYR A 114 1.47 3.75 -22.70
N ALA A 115 1.90 3.08 -23.77
CA ALA A 115 3.04 3.50 -24.59
C ALA A 115 4.31 3.86 -23.78
N GLY A 116 4.60 3.11 -22.71
CA GLY A 116 5.77 3.34 -21.85
C GLY A 116 5.62 4.48 -20.83
N ASN A 117 4.45 5.10 -20.73
CA ASN A 117 4.13 6.15 -19.77
C ASN A 117 3.06 5.69 -18.77
N TRP A 118 3.02 6.35 -17.62
CA TRP A 118 1.86 6.35 -16.74
C TRP A 118 0.87 7.42 -17.21
N GLU A 119 -0.38 7.02 -17.39
CA GLU A 119 -1.52 7.87 -17.73
C GLU A 119 -2.43 7.98 -16.50
N ILE A 120 -2.71 9.20 -16.04
CA ILE A 120 -3.79 9.45 -15.08
C ILE A 120 -5.09 9.61 -15.86
N PHE A 121 -6.20 9.08 -15.34
CA PHE A 121 -7.47 9.12 -16.08
C PHE A 121 -8.70 9.20 -15.19
N VAL A 122 -9.77 9.69 -15.81
CA VAL A 122 -11.15 9.62 -15.32
C VAL A 122 -12.04 9.21 -16.49
N ASN A 123 -12.96 8.26 -16.25
CA ASN A 123 -13.96 7.82 -17.22
C ASN A 123 -15.31 7.68 -16.54
N HIS A 124 -16.35 8.34 -17.05
CA HIS A 124 -17.72 8.18 -16.58
C HIS A 124 -18.73 8.67 -17.62
N SER A 125 -20.02 8.46 -17.36
CA SER A 125 -21.13 8.76 -18.29
C SER A 125 -22.33 9.44 -17.60
N ASN A 126 -22.09 10.04 -16.43
CA ASN A 126 -23.14 10.61 -15.58
C ASN A 126 -23.11 12.15 -15.49
N SER A 127 -22.20 12.80 -16.21
CA SER A 127 -21.97 14.25 -16.20
C SER A 127 -21.74 14.82 -14.79
N LYS A 128 -21.13 14.04 -13.89
CA LYS A 128 -20.83 14.46 -12.50
C LYS A 128 -19.33 14.61 -12.28
N ALA A 129 -18.98 15.44 -11.32
CA ALA A 129 -17.59 15.63 -10.91
C ALA A 129 -17.00 14.32 -10.38
N LEU A 130 -15.93 13.85 -11.00
CA LEU A 130 -15.08 12.76 -10.54
C LEU A 130 -13.62 13.17 -10.73
N SER A 131 -12.80 12.98 -9.70
CA SER A 131 -11.36 13.23 -9.73
C SER A 131 -10.58 12.10 -9.07
N THR A 132 -9.33 11.98 -9.47
CA THR A 132 -8.35 11.06 -8.91
C THR A 132 -7.05 11.80 -8.61
N GLY A 133 -6.45 11.43 -7.48
CA GLY A 133 -5.11 11.81 -7.08
C GLY A 133 -4.17 10.62 -7.31
N VAL A 134 -2.98 10.88 -7.83
CA VAL A 134 -1.97 9.86 -8.10
C VAL A 134 -0.63 10.30 -7.54
N GLN A 135 0.03 9.39 -6.83
CA GLN A 135 1.38 9.56 -6.33
C GLN A 135 2.27 8.48 -6.93
N CYS A 136 3.49 8.85 -7.30
CA CYS A 136 4.44 7.90 -7.85
C CYS A 136 5.71 7.85 -7.01
N ILE A 137 6.29 6.66 -7.00
CA ILE A 137 7.56 6.37 -6.31
C ILE A 137 8.57 5.89 -7.33
N ASN A 138 9.84 6.26 -7.13
CA ASN A 138 10.95 5.95 -8.04
C ASN A 138 11.48 4.51 -7.85
N THR A 139 10.57 3.53 -7.86
CA THR A 139 10.91 2.12 -7.92
C THR A 139 9.96 1.40 -8.88
N ALA A 140 10.53 0.47 -9.64
CA ALA A 140 9.81 -0.58 -10.34
C ALA A 140 10.36 -1.97 -9.95
N THR A 141 11.16 -2.03 -8.89
CA THR A 141 11.80 -3.24 -8.40
C THR A 141 10.74 -4.27 -8.02
N ASN A 142 10.85 -5.46 -8.60
CA ASN A 142 9.91 -6.57 -8.41
C ASN A 142 8.43 -6.16 -8.55
N ARG A 143 8.16 -5.20 -9.45
CA ARG A 143 6.79 -4.78 -9.76
C ARG A 143 5.98 -5.95 -10.27
N THR A 144 4.89 -6.28 -9.58
CA THR A 144 3.99 -7.35 -10.00
C THR A 144 3.15 -6.93 -11.22
N PRO A 145 2.60 -7.88 -11.99
CA PRO A 145 1.49 -7.58 -12.87
C PRO A 145 0.34 -6.91 -12.12
N GLU A 146 -0.38 -6.03 -12.80
CA GLU A 146 -1.60 -5.44 -12.25
C GLU A 146 -2.70 -6.50 -12.17
N MET A 147 -3.34 -6.58 -11.00
CA MET A 147 -4.47 -7.48 -10.78
C MET A 147 -5.76 -6.68 -10.66
N SER A 148 -6.84 -7.22 -11.22
CA SER A 148 -8.18 -6.65 -11.11
C SER A 148 -9.07 -7.56 -10.27
N TRP A 149 -9.76 -6.98 -9.29
CA TRP A 149 -10.81 -7.64 -8.54
C TRP A 149 -12.14 -6.93 -8.78
N TYR A 150 -13.21 -7.70 -8.93
CA TYR A 150 -14.56 -7.21 -9.06
C TYR A 150 -15.47 -7.91 -8.05
N ASP A 151 -16.55 -7.22 -7.68
CA ASP A 151 -17.56 -7.78 -6.78
C ASP A 151 -18.06 -9.15 -7.23
N GLY A 152 -18.37 -10.02 -6.27
CA GLY A 152 -18.71 -11.42 -6.48
C GLY A 152 -17.53 -12.35 -6.79
N GLN A 153 -16.33 -11.83 -7.02
CA GLN A 153 -15.12 -12.65 -7.19
C GLN A 153 -14.42 -12.92 -5.85
N ALA A 154 -13.77 -14.08 -5.75
CA ALA A 154 -12.80 -14.32 -4.69
C ALA A 154 -11.67 -13.28 -4.72
N ALA A 155 -11.09 -13.00 -3.54
CA ALA A 155 -9.93 -12.12 -3.41
C ALA A 155 -8.79 -12.56 -4.34
N LYS A 156 -8.10 -11.60 -4.94
CA LYS A 156 -7.00 -11.85 -5.87
C LYS A 156 -5.68 -11.83 -5.12
N LEU A 157 -4.90 -12.90 -5.27
CA LEU A 157 -3.52 -12.95 -4.81
C LEU A 157 -2.68 -11.93 -5.62
N LEU A 158 -1.99 -11.04 -4.92
CA LEU A 158 -1.06 -10.07 -5.51
C LEU A 158 0.39 -10.56 -5.41
N GLY A 159 0.70 -11.35 -4.39
CA GLY A 159 2.02 -11.97 -4.21
C GLY A 159 2.30 -12.32 -2.75
N ALA A 160 3.34 -13.12 -2.54
CA ALA A 160 3.81 -13.46 -1.18
C ALA A 160 4.32 -12.21 -0.45
N VAL A 161 4.14 -12.20 0.87
CA VAL A 161 4.67 -11.18 1.77
C VAL A 161 6.18 -11.35 1.88
N THR A 162 6.90 -10.24 1.76
CA THR A 162 8.33 -10.14 2.03
C THR A 162 8.55 -8.94 2.95
N ALA A 163 9.77 -8.74 3.44
CA ALA A 163 10.12 -7.55 4.22
C ALA A 163 9.79 -6.25 3.43
N ASP A 164 10.07 -6.27 2.13
CA ASP A 164 10.09 -5.07 1.28
C ASP A 164 8.82 -4.86 0.47
N ARG A 165 8.02 -5.91 0.26
CA ARG A 165 6.87 -5.83 -0.66
C ARG A 165 5.75 -5.00 -0.10
N ARG A 166 5.31 -3.99 -0.84
CA ARG A 166 4.12 -3.18 -0.54
C ARG A 166 3.21 -3.08 -1.76
N CYS A 167 1.92 -3.10 -1.50
CA CYS A 167 0.88 -3.18 -2.52
C CYS A 167 -0.16 -2.08 -2.31
N PHE A 168 -0.56 -1.44 -3.41
CA PHE A 168 -1.42 -0.26 -3.38
C PHE A 168 -2.41 -0.31 -4.53
N LEU A 169 -3.49 0.45 -4.41
CA LEU A 169 -4.46 0.59 -5.48
C LEU A 169 -3.89 1.44 -6.62
N THR A 170 -4.23 1.06 -7.85
CA THR A 170 -3.94 1.83 -9.07
C THR A 170 -5.21 2.41 -9.68
N GLN A 171 -6.35 1.75 -9.46
CA GLN A 171 -7.62 2.14 -10.05
C GLN A 171 -8.79 1.68 -9.18
N VAL A 172 -9.89 2.44 -9.25
CA VAL A 172 -11.21 2.04 -8.74
C VAL A 172 -12.25 2.18 -9.83
N GLU A 173 -13.20 1.26 -9.86
CA GLU A 173 -14.24 1.19 -10.89
C GLU A 173 -15.58 0.84 -10.25
N ALA A 174 -16.67 1.39 -10.78
CA ALA A 174 -18.01 1.14 -10.27
C ALA A 174 -19.04 1.16 -11.40
N ALA A 175 -19.94 0.18 -11.37
CA ALA A 175 -21.15 0.11 -12.16
C ALA A 175 -22.34 -0.13 -11.21
N GLY A 176 -22.53 0.81 -10.28
CA GLY A 176 -23.54 0.73 -9.21
C GLY A 176 -22.98 0.49 -7.81
N GLY A 177 -21.74 0.02 -7.68
CA GLY A 177 -21.02 -0.08 -6.41
C GLY A 177 -20.63 1.29 -5.82
N PHE A 178 -20.07 1.28 -4.60
CA PHE A 178 -19.69 2.49 -3.85
C PHE A 178 -20.86 3.45 -3.60
N THR A 179 -22.03 2.89 -3.28
CA THR A 179 -23.25 3.65 -2.95
C THR A 179 -23.65 3.49 -1.49
N ALA A 180 -23.12 2.50 -0.79
CA ALA A 180 -23.34 2.30 0.64
C ALA A 180 -22.10 2.66 1.48
N ASN A 181 -22.32 3.09 2.73
CA ASN A 181 -21.24 3.39 3.67
C ASN A 181 -20.35 2.16 3.98
N ALA A 182 -20.90 0.95 3.78
CA ALA A 182 -20.20 -0.31 4.00
C ALA A 182 -19.42 -0.81 2.77
N ASP A 183 -19.61 -0.19 1.60
CA ASP A 183 -18.92 -0.60 0.37
C ASP A 183 -17.43 -0.32 0.50
N TYR A 184 -16.57 -1.25 0.07
CA TYR A 184 -15.13 -1.00 -0.04
C TYR A 184 -14.43 -1.92 -1.03
N ALA A 185 -13.28 -1.47 -1.50
CA ALA A 185 -12.25 -2.28 -2.14
C ALA A 185 -10.88 -1.90 -1.54
N ARG A 186 -10.07 -2.90 -1.19
CA ARG A 186 -8.78 -2.69 -0.57
C ARG A 186 -7.79 -3.81 -0.83
N VAL A 187 -6.55 -3.48 -0.55
CA VAL A 187 -5.41 -4.37 -0.44
C VAL A 187 -5.17 -4.69 1.03
N TRP A 188 -4.86 -5.94 1.35
CA TRP A 188 -4.43 -6.32 2.70
C TRP A 188 -3.37 -7.42 2.65
N ASN A 189 -2.64 -7.53 3.75
CA ASN A 189 -1.65 -8.57 4.03
C ASN A 189 -2.23 -9.48 5.13
N ASP A 190 -2.22 -10.79 4.93
CA ASP A 190 -2.72 -11.79 5.91
C ASP A 190 -1.61 -12.46 6.75
N GLY A 191 -0.37 -12.02 6.60
CA GLY A 191 0.85 -12.59 7.19
C GLY A 191 1.65 -13.45 6.21
N TYR A 192 1.03 -13.94 5.13
CA TYR A 192 1.66 -14.81 4.13
C TYR A 192 1.62 -14.21 2.73
N ASN A 193 0.49 -13.59 2.38
CA ASN A 193 0.21 -13.07 1.05
C ASN A 193 -0.47 -11.70 1.10
N TRP A 194 -0.24 -10.94 0.05
CA TRP A 194 -0.99 -9.74 -0.28
C TRP A 194 -2.19 -10.09 -1.14
N TYR A 195 -3.34 -9.50 -0.82
CA TYR A 195 -4.59 -9.72 -1.52
C TYR A 195 -5.25 -8.41 -1.91
N LEU A 196 -5.96 -8.43 -3.04
CA LEU A 196 -6.91 -7.41 -3.46
C LEU A 196 -8.33 -7.97 -3.41
N GLY A 197 -9.25 -7.22 -2.82
CA GLY A 197 -10.64 -7.64 -2.67
C GLY A 197 -11.49 -6.59 -1.97
N GLY A 198 -12.74 -6.92 -1.71
CA GLY A 198 -13.68 -5.95 -1.17
C GLY A 198 -15.04 -6.55 -0.86
N ASN A 199 -15.97 -5.66 -0.58
CA ASN A 199 -17.39 -5.95 -0.45
C ASN A 199 -18.13 -4.75 -1.03
N LEU A 200 -18.91 -4.96 -2.10
CA LEU A 200 -19.71 -3.91 -2.72
C LEU A 200 -21.16 -4.40 -2.81
N GLY A 201 -22.13 -3.52 -2.55
CA GLY A 201 -23.55 -3.86 -2.71
C GLY A 201 -24.01 -4.03 -4.16
N ALA A 202 -23.13 -3.78 -5.14
CA ALA A 202 -23.40 -3.87 -6.57
C ALA A 202 -22.08 -3.92 -7.37
N SER A 203 -22.17 -4.05 -8.69
CA SER A 203 -21.01 -4.18 -9.57
C SER A 203 -20.02 -3.03 -9.42
N GLY A 204 -18.76 -3.39 -9.25
CA GLY A 204 -17.62 -2.49 -9.09
C GLY A 204 -16.37 -3.29 -8.78
N GLY A 205 -15.27 -2.61 -8.56
CA GLY A 205 -13.98 -3.26 -8.34
C GLY A 205 -12.85 -2.27 -8.13
N ALA A 206 -11.66 -2.82 -8.08
CA ALA A 206 -10.42 -2.07 -8.00
C ALA A 206 -9.29 -2.85 -8.67
N ARG A 207 -8.17 -2.14 -8.89
CA ARG A 207 -6.93 -2.72 -9.37
C ARG A 207 -5.78 -2.36 -8.45
N ALA A 208 -4.79 -3.24 -8.39
CA ALA A 208 -3.64 -3.06 -7.54
C ALA A 208 -2.37 -3.66 -8.15
N ILE A 209 -1.25 -3.08 -7.75
CA ILE A 209 0.10 -3.52 -8.07
C ILE A 209 0.91 -3.57 -6.77
N CYS A 210 1.86 -4.50 -6.68
CA CYS A 210 2.89 -4.50 -5.67
C CYS A 210 4.24 -4.11 -6.25
N VAL A 211 5.08 -3.53 -5.42
CA VAL A 211 6.51 -3.30 -5.68
C VAL A 211 7.28 -3.57 -4.39
N ASP A 212 8.58 -3.75 -4.52
CA ASP A 212 9.47 -3.75 -3.36
C ASP A 212 9.95 -2.32 -3.08
N VAL A 213 9.87 -1.94 -1.80
CA VAL A 213 10.29 -0.64 -1.27
C VAL A 213 11.30 -0.86 -0.14
N PRO A 214 12.20 0.09 0.13
CA PRO A 214 13.24 -0.08 1.15
C PRO A 214 12.67 -0.29 2.56
N SER A 215 11.59 0.42 2.90
CA SER A 215 11.02 0.36 4.25
C SER A 215 9.53 0.69 4.31
N ASP A 216 8.90 0.15 5.36
CA ASP A 216 7.55 0.50 5.79
C ASP A 216 7.59 1.72 6.70
N ALA A 217 6.73 2.70 6.44
CA ALA A 217 6.53 3.85 7.33
C ALA A 217 5.19 3.79 8.07
N GLY A 218 4.36 2.75 7.85
CA GLY A 218 3.13 2.50 8.60
C GLY A 218 1.88 2.39 7.73
N GLY A 219 0.77 2.04 8.37
CA GLY A 219 -0.55 1.91 7.76
C GLY A 219 -1.65 2.56 8.60
N TRP A 220 -2.60 3.20 7.93
CA TRP A 220 -3.71 3.95 8.54
C TRP A 220 -5.04 3.56 7.92
N LEU A 221 -6.07 3.64 8.75
CA LEU A 221 -7.47 3.48 8.37
C LEU A 221 -8.28 4.60 9.01
N TRP A 222 -8.91 5.43 8.19
CA TRP A 222 -9.76 6.52 8.66
C TRP A 222 -11.14 6.46 8.04
N ILE A 223 -12.14 6.83 8.83
CA ILE A 223 -13.56 6.74 8.48
C ILE A 223 -14.23 8.04 8.92
N ALA A 224 -14.81 8.77 7.98
CA ALA A 224 -15.57 9.98 8.27
C ALA A 224 -17.01 9.68 8.70
N GLY A 225 -17.57 10.55 9.55
CA GLY A 225 -19.00 10.54 9.88
C GLY A 225 -19.90 10.96 8.71
N ASN A 226 -21.23 10.88 8.88
CA ASN A 226 -22.22 11.44 7.96
C ASN A 226 -23.10 12.49 8.65
N PRO A 227 -23.05 13.77 8.26
CA PRO A 227 -22.00 14.41 7.48
C PRO A 227 -20.69 14.48 8.28
N GLY A 228 -19.57 14.80 7.63
CA GLY A 228 -18.33 15.11 8.34
C GLY A 228 -17.09 14.97 7.47
N THR A 229 -16.12 15.84 7.67
CA THR A 229 -14.81 15.78 7.02
C THR A 229 -13.74 16.04 8.06
N PHE A 230 -12.67 15.27 8.03
CA PHE A 230 -11.48 15.55 8.81
C PHE A 230 -10.22 15.24 8.01
N THR A 231 -9.13 15.83 8.46
CA THR A 231 -7.77 15.58 7.98
C THR A 231 -6.91 15.23 9.17
N HIS A 232 -6.13 14.16 9.08
CA HIS A 232 -5.17 13.78 10.12
C HIS A 232 -3.79 13.49 9.53
N ASN A 233 -2.79 13.51 10.41
CA ASN A 233 -1.41 13.21 10.05
C ASN A 233 -1.22 11.70 9.95
N MET A 234 -0.60 11.25 8.86
CA MET A 234 -0.15 9.87 8.67
C MET A 234 1.31 9.75 9.11
N ALA A 235 2.23 10.15 8.23
CA ALA A 235 3.67 10.03 8.44
C ALA A 235 4.36 11.39 8.27
N TYR A 236 5.31 11.67 9.15
CA TYR A 236 6.23 12.78 8.97
C TYR A 236 7.19 12.46 7.81
N ASN A 237 7.45 13.42 6.92
CA ASN A 237 8.32 13.23 5.75
C ASN A 237 9.65 13.97 5.92
N PRO A 238 10.68 13.35 6.54
CA PRO A 238 12.00 13.95 6.66
C PRO A 238 12.82 13.94 5.34
N GLY A 239 12.24 13.56 4.20
CA GLY A 239 12.91 13.58 2.89
C GLY A 239 12.96 12.24 2.17
N GLY A 240 11.82 11.57 2.03
CA GLY A 240 11.74 10.32 1.25
C GLY A 240 10.56 9.43 1.57
N VAL A 241 9.60 9.88 2.38
CA VAL A 241 8.37 9.10 2.63
C VAL A 241 7.36 9.41 1.52
N ALA A 242 6.69 8.38 1.00
CA ALA A 242 5.53 8.50 0.12
C ALA A 242 4.34 7.75 0.73
N CYS A 243 3.15 8.33 0.66
CA CYS A 243 1.93 7.68 1.16
C CYS A 243 0.91 7.53 0.03
N MET A 244 0.34 6.33 -0.09
CA MET A 244 -0.58 5.97 -1.17
C MET A 244 -1.74 5.14 -0.63
N LEU A 245 -2.85 5.12 -1.35
CA LEU A 245 -4.05 4.39 -0.96
C LEU A 245 -3.83 2.89 -1.15
N SER A 246 -4.03 2.15 -0.07
CA SER A 246 -4.20 0.71 -0.09
C SER A 246 -5.67 0.31 -0.12
N GLY A 247 -6.61 1.24 0.04
CA GLY A 247 -8.04 0.94 0.00
C GLY A 247 -8.92 2.16 -0.01
N ILE A 248 -10.15 1.99 -0.50
CA ILE A 248 -11.19 3.00 -0.46
C ILE A 248 -12.55 2.38 -0.16
N GLY A 249 -13.42 3.14 0.51
CA GLY A 249 -14.79 2.71 0.78
C GLY A 249 -15.74 3.84 1.12
N GLY A 250 -17.02 3.50 1.18
CA GLY A 250 -18.13 4.39 1.45
C GLY A 250 -18.90 4.81 0.21
N ASN A 251 -19.72 5.85 0.37
CA ASN A 251 -20.63 6.33 -0.65
C ASN A 251 -20.00 7.46 -1.50
N PHE A 252 -19.78 7.17 -2.78
CA PHE A 252 -19.26 8.08 -3.81
C PHE A 252 -20.36 8.46 -4.80
N SER A 253 -21.46 9.02 -4.30
CA SER A 253 -22.59 9.50 -5.13
C SER A 253 -22.71 11.03 -5.19
N THR A 254 -21.83 11.76 -4.52
CA THR A 254 -21.86 13.23 -4.52
C THR A 254 -21.04 13.79 -5.68
N SER A 255 -21.60 14.75 -6.42
CA SER A 255 -20.88 15.46 -7.48
C SER A 255 -20.07 16.63 -6.90
N ASN A 256 -18.96 16.35 -6.25
CA ASN A 256 -18.10 17.36 -5.62
C ASN A 256 -16.62 16.92 -5.61
N TYR A 257 -15.73 17.75 -6.16
CA TYR A 257 -14.28 17.50 -6.20
C TYR A 257 -13.60 17.55 -4.83
N SER A 258 -14.30 17.90 -3.76
CA SER A 258 -13.75 17.86 -2.39
C SER A 258 -14.39 16.76 -1.53
N ASP A 259 -15.39 16.05 -2.04
CA ASP A 259 -16.03 14.96 -1.31
C ASP A 259 -15.41 13.61 -1.68
N GLY A 260 -14.47 13.13 -0.86
CA GLY A 260 -13.69 11.96 -1.22
C GLY A 260 -12.79 11.43 -0.12
N VAL A 261 -11.80 10.66 -0.56
CA VAL A 261 -10.61 10.29 0.19
C VAL A 261 -9.42 10.85 -0.56
N SER A 262 -8.50 11.52 0.13
CA SER A 262 -7.22 11.92 -0.44
C SER A 262 -6.08 11.74 0.55
N ILE A 263 -4.89 11.49 0.04
CA ILE A 263 -3.61 11.49 0.74
C ILE A 263 -2.74 12.52 0.04
N ASP A 264 -2.37 13.58 0.75
CA ASP A 264 -1.64 14.70 0.20
C ASP A 264 -0.46 15.06 1.13
N TYR A 265 0.63 15.52 0.55
CA TYR A 265 1.78 16.01 1.33
C TYR A 265 1.59 17.49 1.67
N ASN A 266 1.57 17.80 2.97
CA ASN A 266 1.51 19.16 3.47
C ASN A 266 2.93 19.69 3.72
N SER A 267 3.40 20.59 2.86
CA SER A 267 4.75 21.15 2.95
C SER A 267 4.95 22.09 4.16
N GLY A 268 3.88 22.64 4.72
CA GLY A 268 3.92 23.50 5.90
C GLY A 268 4.15 22.71 7.18
N THR A 269 3.44 21.58 7.35
CA THR A 269 3.59 20.69 8.52
C THR A 269 4.65 19.61 8.30
N ARG A 270 5.02 19.37 7.04
CA ARG A 270 5.88 18.27 6.57
C ARG A 270 5.32 16.89 6.88
N TYR A 271 4.00 16.77 7.01
CA TYR A 271 3.32 15.50 7.14
C TYR A 271 2.65 15.12 5.82
N TRP A 272 2.58 13.82 5.58
CA TRP A 272 1.53 13.26 4.76
C TRP A 272 0.24 13.25 5.57
N GLU A 273 -0.82 13.71 4.95
CA GLU A 273 -2.12 13.87 5.57
C GLU A 273 -3.16 13.14 4.72
N MET A 274 -4.10 12.45 5.38
CA MET A 274 -5.26 11.89 4.69
C MET A 274 -6.53 12.63 5.08
N THR A 275 -7.25 13.08 4.06
CA THR A 275 -8.57 13.70 4.18
C THR A 275 -9.64 12.66 3.86
N VAL A 276 -10.65 12.53 4.71
CA VAL A 276 -11.79 11.63 4.49
C VAL A 276 -13.09 12.39 4.73
N SER A 277 -14.06 12.27 3.82
CA SER A 277 -15.32 13.03 3.85
C SER A 277 -16.57 12.16 3.78
N ASN A 278 -17.65 12.57 4.45
CA ASN A 278 -19.04 12.12 4.31
C ASN A 278 -19.20 10.59 4.18
N SER A 279 -19.01 9.85 5.28
CA SER A 279 -19.10 8.38 5.34
C SER A 279 -18.12 7.61 4.45
N LYS A 280 -17.11 8.28 3.90
CA LYS A 280 -16.05 7.59 3.19
C LYS A 280 -15.05 7.02 4.17
N ARG A 281 -14.23 6.12 3.64
CA ARG A 281 -13.20 5.40 4.34
C ARG A 281 -11.97 5.31 3.45
N GLY A 282 -10.82 5.69 4.01
CA GLY A 282 -9.51 5.55 3.36
C GLY A 282 -8.66 4.53 4.10
N TRP A 283 -7.97 3.67 3.36
CA TRP A 283 -6.81 2.94 3.85
C TRP A 283 -5.59 3.45 3.11
N GLY A 284 -4.54 3.80 3.85
CA GLY A 284 -3.30 4.30 3.28
C GLY A 284 -2.10 3.65 3.95
N ASN A 285 -1.07 3.37 3.18
CA ASN A 285 0.24 2.97 3.72
C ASN A 285 1.29 3.98 3.26
N CYS A 286 2.30 4.17 4.08
CA CYS A 286 3.44 5.02 3.78
C CYS A 286 4.69 4.15 3.65
N VAL A 287 5.60 4.53 2.76
CA VAL A 287 6.84 3.82 2.45
C VAL A 287 7.99 4.80 2.34
N LYS A 288 9.21 4.33 2.57
CA LYS A 288 10.44 5.13 2.42
C LYS A 288 11.53 4.30 1.78
#